data_AF-A0A2H2YZQ4-F1
#
_entry.id   AF-A0A2H2YZQ4-F1
#
_cell.length_a   1.000
_cell.length_b   1.000
_cell.length_c   1.000
_cell.angle_alpha   90.00
_cell.angle_beta   90.00
_cell.angle_gamma   90.00
#
_symmetry.space_group_name_H-M   'P 1'
#
loop_
_entity.id
_entity.type
_entity.pdbx_description
1 polymer ?
#
loop_
_entity_poly.entity_id
_entity_poly.type
_entity_poly.pdbx_seq_one_letter_code
_entity_poly.pdbx_strand_id
1 'polypeptide(L)'
;MNNKTPKNQHPLVFEDIPQHLSNEEVEAIRAKYQRYQRGYDGEDKLADVLSNEDYIGCCKELTEGVVELAGVKPDDHRECFEACVGRCVSSKVLGMRTWSKWSGYRRFAELVKDAAAYTRETHMIYLPYAPVLVAAIAVRTLRSFEPRPGDEITPLITDLKMFDRLQGIIKC
;
A
#
# COMPACT_ATOMS: atom_id res chain seq x y z
N MET A 1 0.09 -33.49 -22.05
CA MET A 1 -0.41 -32.13 -21.71
C MET A 1 -0.07 -31.88 -20.25
N ASN A 2 0.96 -31.10 -19.98
CA ASN A 2 1.41 -30.83 -18.61
C ASN A 2 0.57 -29.69 -18.02
N ASN A 3 -0.42 -30.05 -17.19
CA ASN A 3 -1.08 -29.11 -16.30
C ASN A 3 -0.07 -28.62 -15.26
N LYS A 4 0.56 -27.47 -15.53
CA LYS A 4 1.28 -26.73 -14.50
C LYS A 4 0.24 -25.98 -13.67
N THR A 5 -0.18 -26.59 -12.56
CA THR A 5 -0.85 -25.85 -11.49
C THR A 5 0.08 -24.73 -11.02
N PRO A 6 -0.34 -23.46 -10.99
CA PRO A 6 0.50 -22.39 -10.48
C PRO A 6 0.76 -22.63 -8.99
N LYS A 7 2.01 -22.95 -8.65
CA LYS A 7 2.50 -22.92 -7.26
C LYS A 7 2.67 -21.45 -6.87
N ASN A 8 1.66 -20.87 -6.25
CA ASN A 8 1.80 -19.81 -5.25
C ASN A 8 0.48 -19.69 -4.49
N GLN A 9 0.45 -20.27 -3.29
CA GLN A 9 -0.59 -20.02 -2.29
C GLN A 9 -0.40 -18.60 -1.76
N HIS A 10 -1.02 -17.63 -2.42
CA HIS A 10 -1.23 -16.30 -1.85
C HIS A 10 -2.71 -16.20 -1.49
N PRO A 11 -3.08 -15.80 -0.26
CA PRO A 11 -4.48 -15.67 0.12
C PRO A 11 -5.14 -14.63 -0.78
N LEU A 12 -6.05 -15.14 -1.62
CA LEU A 12 -6.88 -14.38 -2.54
C LEU A 12 -8.05 -13.82 -1.74
N VAL A 13 -8.20 -12.49 -1.70
CA VAL A 13 -9.31 -11.85 -1.01
C VAL A 13 -10.14 -11.05 -2.03
N PHE A 14 -11.45 -11.23 -1.96
CA PHE A 14 -12.46 -10.70 -2.89
C PHE A 14 -13.28 -9.65 -2.16
N GLU A 15 -13.48 -8.44 -2.70
CA GLU A 15 -14.47 -7.51 -2.14
C GLU A 15 -15.12 -6.52 -3.12
N ASP A 16 -16.35 -6.13 -2.76
CA ASP A 16 -17.14 -5.03 -3.31
C ASP A 16 -16.45 -3.67 -3.19
N ILE A 17 -16.93 -2.68 -3.94
CA ILE A 17 -16.34 -1.35 -4.08
C ILE A 17 -16.53 -0.55 -2.77
N PRO A 18 -15.47 -0.15 -2.05
CA PRO A 18 -15.63 0.76 -0.92
C PRO A 18 -15.86 2.19 -1.43
N GLN A 19 -16.88 2.86 -0.88
CA GLN A 19 -17.22 4.27 -1.09
C GLN A 19 -17.25 5.02 0.24
N HIS A 20 -16.25 4.83 1.10
CA HIS A 20 -16.35 5.31 2.48
C HIS A 20 -15.65 6.64 2.76
N LEU A 21 -14.81 7.16 1.86
CA LEU A 21 -14.15 8.46 2.05
C LEU A 21 -14.36 9.41 0.87
N SER A 22 -14.66 10.66 1.19
CA SER A 22 -14.63 11.81 0.29
C SER A 22 -13.18 12.27 0.02
N ASN A 23 -12.99 13.04 -1.06
CA ASN A 23 -11.68 13.63 -1.37
C ASN A 23 -11.17 14.54 -0.23
N GLU A 24 -12.07 15.23 0.47
CA GLU A 24 -11.71 16.10 1.60
C GLU A 24 -11.15 15.29 2.78
N GLU A 25 -11.74 14.13 3.07
CA GLU A 25 -11.26 13.24 4.14
C GLU A 25 -9.90 12.63 3.80
N VAL A 26 -9.68 12.25 2.53
CA VAL A 26 -8.37 11.78 2.06
C VAL A 26 -7.30 12.86 2.23
N GLU A 27 -7.59 14.10 1.84
CA GLU A 27 -6.65 15.21 1.99
C GLU A 27 -6.40 15.58 3.47
N ALA A 28 -7.43 15.51 4.32
CA ALA A 28 -7.27 15.70 5.76
C ALA A 28 -6.34 14.65 6.39
N ILE A 29 -6.50 13.38 6.01
CA ILE A 29 -5.58 12.32 6.45
C ILE A 29 -4.18 12.56 5.89
N ARG A 30 -4.03 12.91 4.60
CA ARG A 30 -2.71 13.21 4.01
C ARG A 30 -2.02 14.36 4.73
N ALA A 31 -2.75 15.40 5.14
CA ALA A 31 -2.23 16.53 5.91
C ALA A 31 -1.70 16.08 7.29
N LYS A 32 -2.39 15.17 7.99
CA LYS A 32 -1.92 14.58 9.26
C LYS A 32 -0.56 13.87 9.11
N TYR A 33 -0.29 13.30 7.94
CA TYR A 33 0.95 12.58 7.63
C TYR A 33 1.95 13.40 6.79
N GLN A 34 1.78 14.72 6.71
CA GLN A 34 2.60 15.60 5.87
C GLN A 34 4.11 15.54 6.18
N ARG A 35 4.50 15.29 7.44
CA ARG A 35 5.91 15.14 7.84
C ARG A 35 6.65 14.02 7.12
N TYR A 36 5.92 13.06 6.55
CA TYR A 36 6.47 11.93 5.78
C TYR A 36 6.51 12.18 4.27
N GLN A 37 5.88 13.27 3.81
CA GLN A 37 5.78 13.62 2.40
C GLN A 37 7.13 14.10 1.86
N ARG A 38 7.36 13.77 0.59
CA ARG A 38 8.55 14.24 -0.11
C ARG A 38 8.52 15.77 -0.25
N GLY A 39 9.62 16.43 0.13
CA GLY A 39 9.79 17.87 -0.07
C GLY A 39 9.08 18.72 0.98
N TYR A 40 8.55 18.11 2.05
CA TYR A 40 8.08 18.83 3.21
C TYR A 40 9.28 19.37 4.01
N ASP A 41 9.31 20.69 4.20
CA ASP A 41 10.41 21.42 4.85
C ASP A 41 10.02 22.03 6.21
N GLY A 42 8.93 21.57 6.82
CA GLY A 42 8.52 22.00 8.16
C GLY A 42 9.50 21.56 9.26
N GLU A 43 9.36 22.15 10.45
CA GLU A 43 10.25 21.88 11.60
C GLU A 43 10.17 20.42 12.08
N ASP A 44 9.03 19.76 11.88
CA ASP A 44 8.76 18.37 12.22
C ASP A 44 9.07 17.38 11.08
N LYS A 45 9.77 17.83 10.03
CA LYS A 45 10.12 16.96 8.89
C LYS A 45 10.89 15.72 9.33
N LEU A 46 10.67 14.62 8.61
CA LEU A 46 11.38 13.38 8.86
C LEU A 46 12.90 13.59 8.78
N ALA A 47 13.63 13.14 9.80
CA ALA A 47 15.09 13.20 9.79
C ALA A 47 15.68 12.35 8.65
N ASP A 48 16.78 12.84 8.07
CA ASP A 48 17.50 12.13 6.98
C ASP A 48 18.06 10.77 7.44
N VAL A 49 18.40 10.67 8.73
CA VAL A 49 18.91 9.46 9.38
C VAL A 49 18.07 9.19 10.61
N LEU A 50 17.36 8.06 10.62
CA LEU A 50 16.56 7.58 11.74
C LEU A 50 17.29 6.45 12.45
N SER A 51 17.14 6.37 13.77
CA SER A 51 17.46 5.13 14.49
C SER A 51 16.54 4.01 14.03
N ASN A 52 16.91 2.74 14.29
CA ASN A 52 16.04 1.62 13.96
C ASN A 52 14.69 1.69 14.69
N GLU A 53 14.67 2.16 15.94
CA GLU A 53 13.45 2.31 16.73
C GLU A 53 12.55 3.40 16.15
N ASP A 54 13.11 4.58 15.83
CA ASP A 54 12.35 5.67 15.18
C ASP A 54 11.83 5.27 13.81
N TYR A 55 12.61 4.47 13.07
CA TYR A 55 12.20 3.95 11.77
C TYR A 55 10.96 3.06 11.88
N ILE A 56 10.95 2.16 12.87
CA ILE A 56 9.83 1.27 13.13
C ILE A 56 8.62 2.09 13.60
N GLY A 57 8.81 3.04 14.51
CA GLY A 57 7.75 3.95 14.96
C GLY A 57 7.10 4.73 13.81
N CYS A 58 7.91 5.32 12.95
CA CYS A 58 7.41 6.03 11.76
C CYS A 58 6.71 5.10 10.75
N CYS A 59 7.19 3.86 10.57
CA CYS A 59 6.49 2.87 9.76
C CYS A 59 5.14 2.46 10.37
N LYS A 60 5.06 2.41 11.70
CA LYS A 60 3.81 2.16 12.41
C LYS A 60 2.82 3.30 12.18
N GLU A 61 3.24 4.55 12.39
CA GLU A 61 2.40 5.74 12.13
C GLU A 61 1.88 5.78 10.67
N LEU A 62 2.75 5.51 9.68
CA LEU A 62 2.32 5.43 8.28
C LEU A 62 1.31 4.30 8.04
N THR A 63 1.50 3.16 8.69
CA THR A 63 0.58 2.02 8.57
C THR A 63 -0.78 2.39 9.19
N GLU A 64 -0.81 3.08 10.32
CA GLU A 64 -2.04 3.60 10.93
C GLU A 64 -2.77 4.53 9.97
N GLY A 65 -2.06 5.44 9.31
CA GLY A 65 -2.67 6.34 8.32
C GLY A 65 -3.30 5.61 7.14
N VAL A 66 -2.68 4.53 6.68
CA VAL A 66 -3.23 3.71 5.58
C VAL A 66 -4.47 2.93 6.02
N VAL A 67 -4.46 2.41 7.25
CA VAL A 67 -5.60 1.68 7.81
C VAL A 67 -6.76 2.65 8.12
N GLU A 68 -6.46 3.88 8.53
CA GLU A 68 -7.42 5.00 8.65
C GLU A 68 -8.04 5.35 7.29
N LEU A 69 -7.23 5.43 6.22
CA LEU A 69 -7.73 5.58 4.84
C LEU A 69 -8.63 4.42 4.42
N ALA A 70 -8.39 3.21 4.94
CA ALA A 70 -9.24 2.05 4.68
C ALA A 70 -10.52 2.04 5.52
N GLY A 71 -10.71 2.99 6.45
CA GLY A 71 -11.87 3.00 7.35
C GLY A 71 -11.88 1.85 8.35
N VAL A 72 -10.71 1.26 8.64
CA VAL A 72 -10.55 0.13 9.57
C VAL A 72 -9.86 0.62 10.84
N LYS A 73 -10.14 -0.02 11.99
CA LYS A 73 -9.38 0.23 13.22
C LYS A 73 -8.23 -0.79 13.33
N PRO A 74 -6.98 -0.35 13.57
CA PRO A 74 -5.85 -1.26 13.75
C PRO A 74 -6.09 -2.35 14.81
N ASP A 75 -6.77 -2.00 15.90
CA ASP A 75 -7.04 -2.90 17.04
C ASP A 75 -7.95 -4.09 16.66
N ASP A 76 -8.82 -3.91 15.66
CA ASP A 76 -9.73 -4.96 15.21
C ASP A 76 -8.99 -6.06 14.41
N HIS A 77 -7.79 -5.75 13.89
CA HIS A 77 -6.98 -6.65 13.05
C HIS A 77 -5.49 -6.59 13.40
N ARG A 78 -5.15 -6.76 14.69
CA ARG A 78 -3.78 -6.56 15.21
C ARG A 78 -2.71 -7.34 14.47
N GLU A 79 -2.93 -8.61 14.17
CA GLU A 79 -1.96 -9.45 13.43
C GLU A 79 -1.74 -8.94 11.99
N CYS A 80 -2.81 -8.53 11.31
CA CYS A 80 -2.73 -7.91 9.98
C CYS A 80 -1.90 -6.64 10.04
N PHE A 81 -2.21 -5.79 11.02
CA PHE A 81 -1.55 -4.53 11.23
C PHE A 81 -0.06 -4.72 11.49
N GLU A 82 0.33 -5.61 12.40
CA GLU A 82 1.74 -5.94 12.67
C GLU A 82 2.46 -6.46 11.42
N ALA A 83 1.81 -7.30 10.61
CA ALA A 83 2.36 -7.77 9.34
C ALA A 83 2.53 -6.63 8.32
N CYS A 84 1.61 -5.67 8.29
CA CYS A 84 1.71 -4.47 7.45
C CYS A 84 2.87 -3.58 7.89
N VAL A 85 3.03 -3.34 9.20
CA VAL A 85 4.17 -2.61 9.77
C VAL A 85 5.48 -3.31 9.39
N GLY A 86 5.56 -4.64 9.60
CA GLY A 86 6.72 -5.44 9.22
C GLY A 86 7.04 -5.33 7.73
N ARG A 87 6.03 -5.30 6.86
CA ARG A 87 6.22 -5.09 5.42
C ARG A 87 6.73 -3.69 5.11
N CYS A 88 6.19 -2.64 5.73
CA CYS A 88 6.68 -1.26 5.61
C CYS A 88 8.17 -1.16 5.99
N VAL A 89 8.56 -1.77 7.12
CA VAL A 89 9.95 -1.81 7.60
C VAL A 89 10.85 -2.54 6.61
N SER A 90 10.49 -3.78 6.25
CA SER A 90 11.30 -4.63 5.36
C SER A 90 11.51 -4.03 3.95
N SER A 91 10.53 -3.27 3.48
CA SER A 91 10.53 -2.66 2.15
C SER A 91 11.03 -1.22 2.14
N LYS A 92 11.57 -0.76 3.27
CA LYS A 92 12.21 0.54 3.43
C LYS A 92 11.34 1.73 2.98
N VAL A 93 10.06 1.75 3.35
CA VAL A 93 9.08 2.76 2.87
C VAL A 93 9.40 4.20 3.23
N LEU A 94 10.30 4.46 4.19
CA LEU A 94 10.75 5.81 4.52
C LEU A 94 12.02 6.22 3.75
N GLY A 95 12.79 5.25 3.25
CA GLY A 95 14.12 5.48 2.68
C GLY A 95 14.14 5.74 1.16
N MET A 96 13.01 5.61 0.46
CA MET A 96 12.99 5.84 -0.99
C MET A 96 12.87 7.32 -1.37
N ARG A 97 13.30 7.63 -2.60
CA ARG A 97 13.17 8.95 -3.22
C ARG A 97 12.19 9.02 -4.39
N THR A 98 11.73 7.87 -4.89
CA THR A 98 10.75 7.77 -5.99
C THR A 98 9.98 6.46 -5.87
N TRP A 99 8.74 6.44 -6.36
CA TRP A 99 7.86 5.28 -6.44
C TRP A 99 8.57 4.00 -6.93
N SER A 100 9.19 4.05 -8.11
CA SER A 100 9.87 2.90 -8.71
C SER A 100 11.19 2.48 -8.04
N LYS A 101 11.71 3.29 -7.10
CA LYS A 101 12.92 2.96 -6.31
C LYS A 101 12.57 2.36 -4.95
N TRP A 102 11.30 2.18 -4.64
CA TRP A 102 10.88 1.40 -3.51
C TRP A 102 11.37 -0.04 -3.63
N SER A 103 11.98 -0.61 -2.59
CA SER A 103 12.47 -1.99 -2.67
C SER A 103 11.34 -3.02 -2.81
N GLY A 104 10.11 -2.68 -2.39
CA GLY A 104 8.92 -3.48 -2.63
C GLY A 104 8.32 -3.35 -4.03
N TYR A 105 8.77 -2.38 -4.85
CA TYR A 105 8.13 -2.04 -6.12
C TYR A 105 8.07 -3.22 -7.09
N ARG A 106 9.19 -3.93 -7.31
CA ARG A 106 9.23 -5.06 -8.25
C ARG A 106 8.23 -6.15 -7.86
N ARG A 107 8.21 -6.53 -6.58
CA ARG A 107 7.31 -7.57 -6.09
C ARG A 107 5.85 -7.12 -6.17
N PHE A 108 5.58 -5.86 -5.85
CA PHE A 108 4.25 -5.28 -5.99
C PHE A 108 3.81 -5.27 -7.45
N ALA A 109 4.67 -4.86 -8.38
CA ALA A 109 4.41 -4.84 -9.81
C ALA A 109 4.06 -6.24 -10.36
N GLU A 110 4.80 -7.28 -9.94
CA GLU A 110 4.49 -8.67 -10.28
C GLU A 110 3.08 -9.06 -9.79
N LEU A 111 2.78 -8.78 -8.52
CA LEU A 111 1.46 -9.10 -7.94
C LEU A 111 0.31 -8.34 -8.60
N VAL A 112 0.50 -7.08 -8.96
CA VAL A 112 -0.51 -6.26 -9.67
C VAL A 112 -0.74 -6.79 -11.09
N LYS A 113 0.33 -7.19 -11.79
CA LYS A 113 0.23 -7.78 -13.13
C LYS A 113 -0.52 -9.12 -13.09
N ASP A 114 -0.19 -9.98 -12.13
CA ASP A 114 -0.87 -11.25 -11.93
C ASP A 114 -2.35 -11.03 -11.58
N ALA A 115 -2.64 -10.14 -10.63
CA ALA A 115 -4.00 -9.78 -10.24
C ALA A 115 -4.82 -9.26 -11.43
N ALA A 116 -4.24 -8.39 -12.27
CA ALA A 116 -4.91 -7.88 -13.45
C ALA A 116 -5.16 -8.97 -14.50
N ALA A 117 -4.22 -9.89 -14.71
CA ALA A 117 -4.39 -11.02 -15.61
C ALA A 117 -5.54 -11.93 -15.15
N TYR A 118 -5.53 -12.35 -13.89
CA TYR A 118 -6.60 -13.19 -13.32
C TYR A 118 -7.95 -12.48 -13.33
N THR A 119 -7.96 -11.16 -13.09
CA THR A 119 -9.21 -10.39 -13.12
C THR A 119 -9.84 -10.39 -14.51
N ARG A 120 -9.02 -10.25 -15.56
CA ARG A 120 -9.51 -10.29 -16.95
C ARG A 120 -9.96 -11.69 -17.37
N GLU A 121 -9.27 -12.72 -16.91
CA GLU A 121 -9.56 -14.12 -17.25
C GLU A 121 -10.86 -14.62 -16.61
N THR A 122 -11.08 -14.27 -15.35
CA THR A 122 -12.17 -14.85 -14.54
C THR A 122 -13.34 -13.89 -14.31
N HIS A 123 -13.18 -12.61 -14.69
CA HIS A 123 -14.11 -11.52 -14.38
C HIS A 123 -14.32 -11.26 -12.87
N MET A 124 -13.49 -11.81 -11.99
CA MET A 124 -13.48 -11.52 -10.56
C MET A 124 -12.34 -10.58 -10.21
N ILE A 125 -12.47 -9.70 -9.22
CA ILE A 125 -11.40 -8.75 -8.89
C ILE A 125 -10.38 -9.41 -7.96
N TYR A 126 -9.11 -9.40 -8.39
CA TYR A 126 -7.97 -9.90 -7.62
C TYR A 126 -7.16 -8.73 -7.07
N LEU A 127 -6.67 -8.88 -5.84
CA LEU A 127 -5.85 -7.88 -5.17
C LEU A 127 -4.59 -8.51 -4.57
N PRO A 128 -3.46 -7.78 -4.53
CA PRO A 128 -2.36 -8.13 -3.64
C PRO A 128 -2.83 -8.18 -2.20
N TYR A 129 -2.27 -9.08 -1.39
CA TYR A 129 -2.59 -9.19 0.03
C TYR A 129 -2.22 -7.92 0.82
N ALA A 130 -2.91 -7.70 1.94
CA ALA A 130 -2.93 -6.44 2.68
C ALA A 130 -1.55 -5.83 2.96
N PRO A 131 -0.58 -6.53 3.59
CA PRO A 131 0.75 -5.98 3.84
C PRO A 131 1.43 -5.32 2.64
N VAL A 132 1.34 -5.92 1.45
CA VAL A 132 1.98 -5.36 0.25
C VAL A 132 1.20 -4.16 -0.26
N LEU A 133 -0.13 -4.23 -0.25
CA LEU A 133 -0.96 -3.12 -0.69
C LEU A 133 -0.84 -1.91 0.24
N VAL A 134 -0.81 -2.15 1.56
CA VAL A 134 -0.60 -1.11 2.57
C VAL A 134 0.73 -0.40 2.38
N ALA A 135 1.82 -1.15 2.18
CA ALA A 135 3.12 -0.54 1.92
C ALA A 135 3.13 0.26 0.60
N ALA A 136 2.42 -0.20 -0.44
CA ALA A 136 2.27 0.55 -1.68
C ALA A 136 1.49 1.86 -1.48
N ILE A 137 0.37 1.83 -0.75
CA ILE A 137 -0.45 3.01 -0.44
C ILE A 137 0.33 4.00 0.43
N ALA A 138 1.08 3.53 1.43
CA ALA A 138 1.94 4.38 2.25
C ALA A 138 2.90 5.21 1.37
N VAL A 139 3.54 4.58 0.37
CA VAL A 139 4.48 5.23 -0.54
C VAL A 139 3.77 6.17 -1.51
N ARG A 140 2.68 5.73 -2.12
CA ARG A 140 1.94 6.47 -3.15
C ARG A 140 1.21 7.67 -2.58
N THR A 141 0.39 7.42 -1.56
CA THR A 141 -0.63 8.36 -1.09
C THR A 141 -0.08 9.22 0.04
N LEU A 142 0.44 8.58 1.11
CA LEU A 142 0.88 9.30 2.30
C LEU A 142 2.24 9.96 2.12
N ARG A 143 3.18 9.32 1.40
CA ARG A 143 4.48 9.92 1.06
C ARG A 143 4.47 10.74 -0.22
N SER A 144 3.35 10.74 -0.95
CA SER A 144 3.12 11.53 -2.17
C SER A 144 4.15 11.30 -3.28
N PHE A 145 4.57 10.04 -3.50
CA PHE A 145 5.47 9.70 -4.62
C PHE A 145 4.69 9.39 -5.90
N GLU A 146 4.76 10.35 -6.83
CA GLU A 146 4.18 10.21 -8.16
C GLU A 146 4.88 9.12 -9.02
N PRO A 147 4.12 8.42 -9.88
CA PRO A 147 4.69 7.61 -10.95
C PRO A 147 5.54 8.45 -11.89
N ARG A 148 6.47 7.79 -12.58
CA ARG A 148 7.09 8.39 -13.76
C ARG A 148 6.16 8.22 -14.97
N PRO A 149 6.28 9.10 -15.98
CA PRO A 149 5.71 8.81 -17.29
C PRO A 149 6.15 7.42 -17.79
N GLY A 150 5.21 6.59 -18.22
CA GLY A 150 5.47 5.20 -18.63
C GLY A 150 5.43 4.16 -17.52
N ASP A 151 4.98 4.51 -16.31
CA ASP A 151 4.72 3.51 -15.26
C ASP A 151 3.55 2.60 -15.64
N GLU A 152 3.86 1.37 -16.05
CA GLU A 152 2.87 0.38 -16.50
C GLU A 152 1.94 -0.13 -15.39
N ILE A 153 2.30 0.08 -14.12
CA ILE A 153 1.58 -0.47 -12.97
C ILE A 153 0.45 0.46 -12.55
N THR A 154 0.66 1.78 -12.65
CA THR A 154 -0.32 2.80 -12.27
C THR A 154 -1.67 2.62 -12.95
N PRO A 155 -1.75 2.46 -14.29
CA PRO A 155 -3.03 2.23 -14.95
C PRO A 155 -3.76 1.01 -14.39
N LEU A 156 -3.05 -0.09 -14.11
CA LEU A 156 -3.65 -1.31 -13.56
C LEU A 156 -4.23 -1.08 -12.16
N ILE A 157 -3.53 -0.33 -11.30
CA ILE A 157 -4.01 0.02 -9.96
C ILE A 157 -5.29 0.85 -10.05
N THR A 158 -5.29 1.85 -10.93
CA THR A 158 -6.42 2.77 -11.13
C THR A 158 -7.63 2.06 -11.73
N ASP A 159 -7.44 1.30 -12.81
CA ASP A 159 -8.51 0.59 -13.52
C ASP A 159 -9.23 -0.41 -12.61
N LEU A 160 -8.47 -1.09 -11.75
CA LEU A 160 -9.00 -2.09 -10.82
C LEU A 160 -9.42 -1.51 -9.47
N LYS A 161 -9.23 -0.19 -9.26
CA LYS A 161 -9.48 0.51 -8.01
C LYS A 161 -8.86 -0.21 -6.80
N MET A 162 -7.62 -0.68 -6.95
CA MET A 162 -7.04 -1.58 -5.95
C MET A 162 -6.92 -0.92 -4.57
N PHE A 163 -6.54 0.36 -4.52
CA PHE A 163 -6.37 1.09 -3.26
C PHE A 163 -7.70 1.34 -2.56
N ASP A 164 -8.75 1.67 -3.30
CA ASP A 164 -10.10 1.86 -2.76
C ASP A 164 -10.60 0.59 -2.07
N ARG A 165 -10.20 -0.58 -2.57
CA ARG A 165 -10.60 -1.90 -2.05
C ARG A 165 -9.79 -2.38 -0.84
N LEU A 166 -8.90 -1.54 -0.28
CA LEU A 166 -8.04 -1.92 0.84
C LEU A 166 -8.84 -2.38 2.07
N GLN A 167 -9.95 -1.70 2.39
CA GLN A 167 -10.84 -2.07 3.50
C GLN A 167 -11.17 -3.57 3.48
N GLY A 168 -11.33 -4.10 2.27
CA GLY A 168 -11.76 -5.46 2.09
C GLY A 168 -10.72 -6.54 2.21
N ILE A 169 -9.46 -6.16 2.25
CA ILE A 169 -8.37 -7.12 2.41
C ILE A 169 -7.72 -7.03 3.80
N ILE A 170 -7.98 -5.95 4.54
CA ILE A 170 -7.66 -5.85 5.97
C ILE A 170 -8.76 -6.59 6.74
N LYS A 171 -8.76 -7.93 6.64
CA LYS A 171 -9.65 -8.79 7.42
C LYS A 171 -8.95 -9.89 8.20
N CYS A 172 -7.75 -10.30 7.79
CA CYS A 172 -7.02 -11.45 8.32
C CYS A 172 -7.89 -12.68 8.53
#